data_AF-A0A2J8UUD5-F1
#
_entry.id   AF-A0A2J8UUD5-F1
#
_cell.length_a   1.000
_cell.length_b   1.000
_cell.length_c   1.000
_cell.angle_alpha   90.00
_cell.angle_beta   90.00
_cell.angle_gamma   90.00
#
_symmetry.space_group_name_H-M   'P 1'
#
loop_
_entity.id
_entity.type
_entity.pdbx_description
1 polymer ?
#
loop_
_entity_poly.entity_id
_entity_poly.type
_entity_poly.pdbx_seq_one_letter_code
_entity_poly.pdbx_strand_id
1 'polypeptide(L)'
;MRLIGMPKEKYDPPDPRRIYTIMSAEEVANGKKSHWAELEISGRVRSLSTSLWSLTHLTALHLNDNYLSRIPPDIAKLHNLVYLDLSSNKLRSLPAELGNMVSLRELLLNNNLLRVLPYELGRLFQLQTLGLKGNPLSQDILNLYQDPDGTRKLLNFMLDNLA
;
A
#
# COMPACT_ATOMS: atom_id res chain seq x y z
N MET A 1 35.14 -10.86 -8.22
CA MET A 1 34.66 -10.11 -9.40
C MET A 1 34.19 -8.75 -8.92
N ARG A 2 34.89 -7.68 -9.28
CA ARG A 2 34.54 -6.29 -8.91
C ARG A 2 33.30 -5.86 -9.71
N LEU A 3 32.27 -5.36 -9.03
CA LEU A 3 31.25 -4.52 -9.64
C LEU A 3 31.27 -3.14 -8.98
N ILE A 4 32.06 -2.30 -9.65
CA ILE A 4 31.98 -0.84 -9.82
C ILE A 4 30.55 -0.27 -9.71
N GLY A 5 30.45 0.88 -9.05
CA GLY A 5 29.21 1.47 -8.54
C GLY A 5 28.25 2.10 -9.54
N MET A 6 27.05 2.37 -9.02
CA MET A 6 26.03 3.28 -9.57
C MET A 6 25.39 4.06 -8.40
N PRO A 7 24.91 5.29 -8.63
CA PRO A 7 25.03 6.41 -7.69
C PRO A 7 24.06 6.37 -6.51
N LYS A 8 24.56 6.79 -5.35
CA LYS A 8 23.87 7.00 -4.07
C LYS A 8 22.97 8.25 -4.04
N GLU A 9 22.45 8.71 -5.17
CA GLU A 9 21.74 10.00 -5.19
C GLU A 9 20.23 9.80 -5.22
N LYS A 10 19.62 10.18 -4.09
CA LYS A 10 18.20 10.09 -3.68
C LYS A 10 17.82 8.84 -2.89
N TYR A 11 18.60 8.57 -1.84
CA TYR A 11 18.05 8.03 -0.60
C TYR A 11 17.46 9.23 0.15
N ASP A 12 16.13 9.39 0.15
CA ASP A 12 15.51 10.20 1.20
C ASP A 12 15.79 9.47 2.53
N PRO A 13 16.40 10.14 3.52
CA PRO A 13 16.66 9.51 4.80
C PRO A 13 15.31 9.08 5.42
N PRO A 14 15.26 7.95 6.15
CA PRO A 14 14.08 7.61 6.94
C PRO A 14 13.82 8.80 7.86
N ASP A 15 12.58 9.29 7.87
CA ASP A 15 12.16 10.43 8.68
C ASP A 15 12.73 10.25 10.10
N PRO A 16 13.55 11.18 10.61
CA PRO A 16 14.12 11.08 11.95
C PRO A 16 13.05 11.09 13.06
N ARG A 17 11.77 11.28 12.72
CA ARG A 17 10.62 11.11 13.61
C ARG A 17 10.05 9.69 13.66
N ARG A 18 10.52 8.74 12.83
CA ARG A 18 10.09 7.33 12.90
C ARG A 18 10.74 6.64 14.10
N ILE A 19 10.03 6.65 15.22
CA ILE A 19 10.38 5.90 16.43
C ILE A 19 9.83 4.48 16.26
N TYR A 20 10.69 3.51 15.93
CA TYR A 20 10.31 2.11 15.95
C TYR A 20 10.37 1.59 17.39
N THR A 21 9.22 1.49 18.05
CA THR A 21 9.13 0.81 19.35
C THR A 21 8.96 -0.68 19.11
N ILE A 22 10.05 -1.46 19.06
CA ILE A 22 9.96 -2.93 19.01
C ILE A 22 9.73 -3.44 20.44
N MET A 23 8.72 -4.29 20.67
CA MET A 23 8.50 -4.90 21.99
C MET A 23 9.69 -5.80 22.33
N SER A 24 10.11 -5.74 23.58
CA SER A 24 11.09 -6.69 24.11
C SER A 24 10.51 -8.12 24.12
N ALA A 25 11.39 -9.12 24.04
CA ALA A 25 10.99 -10.54 24.13
C ALA A 25 10.25 -10.85 25.44
N GLU A 26 10.54 -10.11 26.51
CA GLU A 26 9.88 -10.22 27.82
C GLU A 26 8.44 -9.69 27.79
N GLU A 27 8.15 -8.64 27.02
CA GLU A 27 6.78 -8.13 26.85
C GLU A 27 5.91 -9.10 26.06
N VAL A 28 6.47 -9.75 25.04
CA VAL A 28 5.80 -10.81 24.28
C VAL A 28 5.51 -12.02 25.19
N ALA A 29 6.47 -12.43 26.02
CA ALA A 29 6.31 -13.54 26.95
C ALA A 29 5.25 -13.28 28.03
N ASN A 30 5.06 -12.01 28.42
CA ASN A 30 4.04 -11.60 29.41
C ASN A 30 2.64 -11.40 28.82
N GLY A 31 2.41 -11.80 27.56
CA GLY A 31 1.09 -11.70 26.92
C GLY A 31 0.65 -10.26 26.64
N LYS A 32 1.60 -9.30 26.68
CA LYS A 32 1.34 -7.90 26.39
C LYS A 32 1.02 -7.81 24.89
N LYS A 33 -0.24 -7.56 24.56
CA LYS A 33 -0.64 -7.37 23.17
C LYS A 33 0.00 -6.08 22.68
N SER A 34 0.71 -6.21 21.59
CA SER A 34 1.25 -5.08 20.89
C SER A 34 0.17 -4.20 20.27
N HIS A 35 0.23 -2.92 20.59
CA HIS A 35 -0.65 -1.87 20.06
C HIS A 35 0.08 -1.03 19.01
N TRP A 36 0.93 -1.64 18.17
CA TRP A 36 1.54 -0.89 17.07
C TRP A 36 0.45 -0.52 16.08
N ALA A 37 0.14 0.77 16.00
CA ALA A 37 -0.78 1.28 15.00
C ALA A 37 -0.14 1.25 13.60
N GLU A 38 1.18 1.24 13.53
CA GLU A 38 1.94 1.34 12.27
C GLU A 38 2.92 0.18 12.13
N LEU A 39 3.04 -0.35 10.92
CA LEU A 39 3.99 -1.42 10.59
C LEU A 39 4.71 -1.10 9.29
N GLU A 40 6.04 -1.20 9.31
CA GLU A 40 6.88 -1.11 8.13
C GLU A 40 7.59 -2.44 7.88
N ILE A 41 7.51 -2.92 6.64
CA ILE A 41 8.23 -4.10 6.19
C ILE A 41 9.08 -3.68 5.01
N SER A 42 10.40 -3.80 5.14
CA SER A 42 11.37 -3.47 4.10
C SER A 42 12.39 -4.59 3.94
N GLY A 43 13.24 -4.50 2.92
CA GLY A 43 14.31 -5.48 2.69
C GLY A 43 14.06 -6.46 1.55
N ARG A 44 13.46 -5.99 0.44
CA ARG A 44 13.28 -6.77 -0.80
C ARG A 44 12.37 -7.98 -0.63
N VAL A 45 11.35 -7.85 0.21
CA VAL A 45 10.40 -8.92 0.52
C VAL A 45 9.61 -9.32 -0.74
N ARG A 46 9.51 -10.63 -1.00
CA ARG A 46 8.78 -11.18 -2.15
C ARG A 46 7.40 -11.71 -1.80
N SER A 47 7.20 -12.06 -0.52
CA SER A 47 5.96 -12.64 -0.01
C SER A 47 5.75 -12.23 1.44
N LEU A 48 4.49 -11.98 1.80
CA LEU A 48 4.09 -11.64 3.17
C LEU A 48 3.50 -12.87 3.85
N SER A 49 3.78 -13.04 5.13
CA SER A 49 3.17 -14.11 5.95
C SER A 49 1.68 -13.86 6.12
N THR A 50 0.88 -14.93 6.16
CA THR A 50 -0.57 -14.84 6.40
C THR A 50 -0.92 -14.26 7.77
N SER A 51 -0.01 -14.37 8.74
CA SER A 51 -0.14 -13.77 10.07
C SER A 51 -0.17 -12.24 10.04
N LEU A 52 0.33 -11.60 8.99
CA LEU A 52 0.24 -10.14 8.84
C LEU A 52 -1.22 -9.66 8.82
N TRP A 53 -2.11 -10.46 8.22
CA TRP A 53 -3.51 -10.09 8.00
C TRP A 53 -4.37 -10.25 9.27
N SER A 54 -3.83 -10.81 10.35
CA SER A 54 -4.52 -10.85 11.65
C SER A 54 -4.24 -9.61 12.51
N LEU A 55 -3.34 -8.71 12.07
CA LEU A 55 -3.03 -7.46 12.77
C LEU A 55 -4.08 -6.38 12.49
N THR A 56 -5.34 -6.67 12.78
CA THR A 56 -6.49 -5.79 12.47
C THR A 56 -6.48 -4.45 13.19
N HIS A 57 -5.59 -4.26 14.17
CA HIS A 57 -5.38 -3.01 14.89
C HIS A 57 -4.49 -2.00 14.13
N LEU A 58 -3.86 -2.41 13.02
CA LEU A 58 -3.03 -1.52 12.21
C LEU A 58 -3.87 -0.42 11.56
N THR A 59 -3.39 0.80 11.67
CA THR A 59 -3.87 2.00 10.98
C THR A 59 -2.94 2.43 9.85
N ALA A 60 -1.65 2.08 9.89
CA ALA A 60 -0.72 2.34 8.80
C ALA A 60 0.14 1.11 8.45
N LEU A 61 0.31 0.85 7.16
CA LEU A 61 1.11 -0.25 6.65
C LEU A 61 2.01 0.23 5.52
N HIS A 62 3.32 0.23 5.78
CA HIS A 62 4.37 0.58 4.82
C HIS A 62 4.99 -0.70 4.26
N LEU A 63 4.75 -0.97 2.98
CA LEU A 63 5.28 -2.09 2.22
C LEU A 63 6.08 -1.61 1.00
N ASN A 64 6.45 -0.33 0.96
CA ASN A 64 7.19 0.26 -0.15
C ASN A 64 8.58 -0.37 -0.32
N ASP A 65 9.13 -0.25 -1.52
CA ASP A 65 10.49 -0.68 -1.87
C ASP A 65 10.78 -2.18 -1.61
N ASN A 66 9.78 -3.00 -1.92
CA ASN A 66 9.87 -4.45 -1.87
C ASN A 66 9.75 -5.08 -3.27
N TYR A 67 9.72 -6.42 -3.32
CA TYR A 67 9.53 -7.19 -4.55
C TYR A 67 8.22 -7.98 -4.53
N LEU A 68 7.19 -7.41 -3.91
CA LEU A 68 5.86 -8.02 -3.88
C LEU A 68 5.29 -8.06 -5.29
N SER A 69 4.95 -9.27 -5.76
CA SER A 69 4.33 -9.47 -7.07
C SER A 69 2.81 -9.49 -7.00
N ARG A 70 2.25 -9.74 -5.81
CA ARG A 70 0.81 -9.80 -5.53
C ARG A 70 0.52 -9.42 -4.08
N ILE A 71 -0.69 -8.94 -3.83
CA ILE A 71 -1.27 -8.78 -2.49
C ILE A 71 -2.48 -9.72 -2.39
N PRO A 72 -2.58 -10.56 -1.35
CA PRO A 72 -3.73 -11.45 -1.20
C PRO A 72 -5.01 -10.68 -0.81
N PRO A 73 -6.20 -11.20 -1.14
CA PRO A 73 -7.49 -10.68 -0.67
C PRO A 73 -7.57 -10.43 0.84
N ASP A 74 -6.84 -11.21 1.63
CA ASP A 74 -6.77 -11.07 3.08
C ASP A 74 -6.34 -9.69 3.58
N ILE A 75 -5.73 -8.84 2.73
CA ILE A 75 -5.45 -7.44 3.10
C ILE A 75 -6.71 -6.69 3.55
N ALA A 76 -7.88 -7.06 3.03
CA ALA A 76 -9.17 -6.48 3.41
C ALA A 76 -9.56 -6.73 4.89
N LYS A 77 -8.91 -7.69 5.56
CA LYS A 77 -9.11 -7.92 7.01
C LYS A 77 -8.59 -6.75 7.85
N LEU A 78 -7.64 -5.98 7.32
CA LEU A 78 -7.09 -4.77 7.93
C LEU A 78 -8.07 -3.58 7.77
N HIS A 79 -9.29 -3.72 8.27
CA HIS A 79 -10.37 -2.77 8.09
C HIS A 79 -10.13 -1.40 8.76
N ASN A 80 -9.25 -1.33 9.76
CA ASN A 80 -8.88 -0.09 10.44
C ASN A 80 -7.74 0.67 9.73
N LEU A 81 -7.24 0.16 8.62
CA LEU A 81 -6.13 0.76 7.91
C LEU A 81 -6.56 2.08 7.27
N VAL A 82 -5.84 3.15 7.59
CA VAL A 82 -6.02 4.50 7.08
C VAL A 82 -4.98 4.81 6.01
N TYR A 83 -3.77 4.28 6.16
CA TYR A 83 -2.64 4.50 5.27
C TYR A 83 -2.06 3.18 4.78
N LEU A 84 -1.94 3.03 3.45
CA LEU A 84 -1.31 1.89 2.80
C LEU A 84 -0.32 2.34 1.73
N ASP A 85 0.96 2.04 1.93
CA ASP A 85 1.98 2.27 0.91
C ASP A 85 2.51 0.96 0.33
N LEU A 86 2.23 0.75 -0.95
CA LEU A 86 2.66 -0.36 -1.78
C LEU A 86 3.57 0.10 -2.92
N SER A 87 4.09 1.32 -2.85
CA SER A 87 4.91 1.92 -3.91
C SER A 87 6.20 1.14 -4.16
N SER A 88 6.76 1.26 -5.36
CA SER A 88 8.04 0.63 -5.74
C SER A 88 8.07 -0.89 -5.56
N ASN A 89 6.96 -1.57 -5.85
CA ASN A 89 6.87 -3.03 -5.86
C ASN A 89 6.83 -3.59 -7.29
N LYS A 90 6.40 -4.85 -7.45
CA LYS A 90 6.22 -5.53 -8.75
C LYS A 90 4.77 -5.99 -8.94
N LEU A 91 3.82 -5.27 -8.36
CA LEU A 91 2.39 -5.62 -8.41
C LEU A 91 1.87 -5.47 -9.83
N ARG A 92 1.19 -6.52 -10.32
CA ARG A 92 0.55 -6.54 -11.66
C ARG A 92 -0.96 -6.34 -11.60
N SER A 93 -1.56 -6.65 -10.46
CA SER A 93 -2.97 -6.50 -10.17
C SER A 93 -3.16 -6.24 -8.67
N LEU A 94 -4.35 -5.76 -8.32
CA LEU A 94 -4.81 -5.60 -6.95
C LEU A 94 -6.02 -6.50 -6.71
N PRO A 95 -6.22 -7.01 -5.48
CA PRO A 95 -7.43 -7.74 -5.13
C PRO A 95 -8.65 -6.80 -5.14
N ALA A 96 -9.80 -7.30 -5.59
CA ALA A 96 -11.08 -6.57 -5.56
C ALA A 96 -11.49 -6.21 -4.13
N GLU A 97 -11.13 -7.05 -3.17
CA GLU A 97 -11.41 -6.89 -1.75
C GLU A 97 -10.75 -5.66 -1.13
N LEU A 98 -9.77 -5.04 -1.81
CA LEU A 98 -9.20 -3.76 -1.38
C LEU A 98 -10.28 -2.68 -1.29
N GLY A 99 -11.33 -2.77 -2.12
CA GLY A 99 -12.51 -1.90 -2.04
C GLY A 99 -13.32 -2.00 -0.74
N ASN A 100 -13.11 -3.03 0.08
CA ASN A 100 -13.80 -3.19 1.37
C ASN A 100 -13.11 -2.42 2.51
N MET A 101 -11.91 -1.87 2.27
CA MET A 101 -11.11 -1.14 3.26
C MET A 101 -11.58 0.33 3.38
N VAL A 102 -12.85 0.53 3.76
CA VAL A 102 -13.53 1.83 3.73
C VAL A 102 -12.90 2.94 4.60
N SER A 103 -12.02 2.59 5.54
CA SER A 103 -11.28 3.53 6.38
C SER A 103 -10.03 4.11 5.71
N LEU A 104 -9.62 3.58 4.54
CA LEU A 104 -8.46 4.07 3.81
C LEU A 104 -8.64 5.52 3.37
N ARG A 105 -7.64 6.34 3.69
CA ARG A 105 -7.52 7.74 3.24
C ARG A 105 -6.38 7.90 2.25
N GLU A 106 -5.33 7.10 2.39
CA GLU A 106 -4.15 7.17 1.54
C GLU A 106 -3.77 5.78 1.03
N LEU A 107 -3.73 5.64 -0.29
CA LEU A 107 -3.32 4.42 -0.99
C LEU A 107 -2.25 4.78 -2.02
N LEU A 108 -1.00 4.42 -1.73
CA LEU A 108 0.13 4.69 -2.61
C LEU A 108 0.52 3.41 -3.36
N LEU A 109 0.44 3.47 -4.69
CA LEU A 109 0.69 2.34 -5.60
C LEU A 109 1.75 2.70 -6.65
N ASN A 110 2.50 3.78 -6.43
CA ASN A 110 3.42 4.33 -7.42
C ASN A 110 4.48 3.30 -7.84
N ASN A 111 4.98 3.38 -9.07
CA ASN A 111 6.08 2.56 -9.58
C ASN A 111 5.84 1.04 -9.45
N ASN A 112 4.64 0.59 -9.79
CA ASN A 112 4.29 -0.81 -9.93
C ASN A 112 4.10 -1.19 -11.42
N LEU A 113 3.56 -2.38 -11.69
CA LEU A 113 3.29 -2.90 -13.03
C LEU A 113 1.77 -3.03 -13.28
N LEU A 114 0.97 -2.19 -12.62
CA LEU A 114 -0.49 -2.22 -12.73
C LEU A 114 -0.93 -1.77 -14.12
N ARG A 115 -1.64 -2.64 -14.83
CA ARG A 115 -2.26 -2.32 -16.13
C ARG A 115 -3.75 -1.98 -16.00
N VAL A 116 -4.39 -2.56 -14.98
CA VAL A 116 -5.79 -2.38 -14.64
C VAL A 116 -5.91 -2.18 -13.13
N LEU A 117 -6.96 -1.48 -12.73
CA LEU A 117 -7.35 -1.30 -11.34
C LEU A 117 -8.72 -1.95 -11.15
N PRO A 118 -8.96 -2.64 -10.02
CA PRO A 118 -10.28 -3.21 -9.74
C PRO A 118 -11.30 -2.09 -9.54
N TYR A 119 -12.49 -2.23 -10.13
CA TYR A 119 -13.56 -1.23 -10.04
C TYR A 119 -14.07 -1.07 -8.59
N GLU A 120 -13.87 -2.08 -7.75
CA GLU A 120 -14.19 -2.05 -6.34
C GLU A 120 -13.46 -0.94 -5.57
N LEU A 121 -12.33 -0.42 -6.09
CA LEU A 121 -11.68 0.76 -5.49
C LEU A 121 -12.64 1.96 -5.42
N GLY A 122 -13.63 2.06 -6.31
CA GLY A 122 -14.67 3.09 -6.26
C GLY A 122 -15.49 3.10 -4.96
N ARG A 123 -15.47 2.01 -4.17
CA ARG A 123 -16.10 1.94 -2.83
C ARG A 123 -15.31 2.65 -1.73
N LEU A 124 -14.09 3.10 -2.01
CA LEU A 124 -13.23 3.78 -1.04
C LEU A 124 -13.60 5.27 -0.91
N PHE A 125 -14.79 5.54 -0.35
CA PHE A 125 -15.36 6.89 -0.25
C PHE A 125 -14.53 7.87 0.59
N GLN A 126 -13.69 7.35 1.49
CA GLN A 126 -12.82 8.16 2.35
C GLN A 126 -11.43 8.40 1.75
N LEU A 127 -11.13 7.81 0.59
CA LEU A 127 -9.81 7.93 -0.04
C LEU A 127 -9.60 9.34 -0.57
N GLN A 128 -8.56 10.00 -0.07
CA GLN A 128 -8.16 11.36 -0.41
C GLN A 128 -6.97 11.34 -1.38
N THR A 129 -6.02 10.45 -1.10
CA THR A 129 -4.78 10.33 -1.86
C THR A 129 -4.69 8.95 -2.49
N LEU A 130 -4.66 8.91 -3.82
CA LEU A 130 -4.38 7.71 -4.59
C LEU A 130 -3.13 7.97 -5.42
N GLY A 131 -2.07 7.20 -5.21
CA GLY A 131 -0.81 7.34 -5.95
C GLY A 131 -0.67 6.30 -7.05
N LEU A 132 -0.78 6.69 -8.32
CA LEU A 132 -0.72 5.75 -9.46
C LEU A 132 0.47 5.96 -10.40
N LYS A 133 1.30 6.98 -10.14
CA LYS A 133 2.38 7.37 -11.04
C LYS A 133 3.36 6.22 -11.29
N GLY A 134 3.84 6.08 -12.53
CA GLY A 134 4.82 5.05 -12.88
C GLY A 134 4.24 3.65 -13.05
N ASN A 135 2.91 3.52 -13.16
CA ASN A 135 2.25 2.28 -13.58
C ASN A 135 1.89 2.33 -15.08
N PRO A 136 1.96 1.19 -15.79
CA PRO A 136 1.55 1.07 -17.19
C PRO A 136 0.02 0.97 -17.34
N LEU A 137 -0.73 1.89 -16.73
CA LEU A 137 -2.19 1.98 -16.83
C LEU A 137 -2.62 2.42 -18.23
N SER A 138 -3.87 2.12 -18.60
CA SER A 138 -4.45 2.61 -19.86
C SER A 138 -4.49 4.14 -19.91
N GLN A 139 -4.40 4.70 -21.12
CA GLN A 139 -4.43 6.15 -21.30
C GLN A 139 -5.72 6.77 -20.76
N ASP A 140 -6.86 6.08 -20.87
CA ASP A 140 -8.14 6.58 -20.35
C ASP A 140 -8.09 6.82 -18.83
N ILE A 141 -7.54 5.86 -18.09
CA ILE A 141 -7.38 5.96 -16.62
C ILE A 141 -6.38 7.06 -16.27
N LEU A 142 -5.28 7.14 -17.01
CA LEU A 142 -4.26 8.16 -16.79
C LEU A 142 -4.80 9.58 -17.05
N ASN A 143 -5.60 9.77 -18.09
CA ASN A 143 -6.21 11.04 -18.42
C ASN A 143 -7.18 11.47 -17.31
N LEU A 144 -8.06 10.56 -16.85
CA LEU A 144 -8.96 10.84 -15.72
C LEU A 144 -8.19 11.21 -14.44
N TYR A 145 -7.08 10.54 -14.18
CA TYR A 145 -6.26 10.77 -13.00
C TYR A 145 -5.43 12.06 -13.05
N GLN A 146 -5.09 12.56 -14.25
CA GLN A 146 -4.31 13.80 -14.41
C GLN A 146 -5.12 15.09 -14.22
N ASP A 147 -6.44 14.99 -14.23
CA ASP A 147 -7.33 16.12 -13.99
C ASP A 147 -7.22 16.66 -12.55
N PRO A 148 -7.61 17.93 -12.31
CA PRO A 148 -7.87 18.42 -10.97
C PRO A 148 -8.91 17.52 -10.27
N ASP A 149 -8.60 17.10 -9.04
CA ASP A 149 -9.38 16.09 -8.30
C ASP A 149 -9.45 14.71 -8.98
N GLY A 150 -8.40 14.36 -9.75
CA GLY A 150 -8.33 13.12 -10.54
C GLY A 150 -8.50 11.85 -9.72
N THR A 151 -8.06 11.83 -8.46
CA THR A 151 -8.36 10.72 -7.52
C THR A 151 -9.86 10.49 -7.43
N ARG A 152 -10.63 11.55 -7.16
CA ARG A 152 -12.06 11.44 -6.90
C ARG A 152 -12.85 11.17 -8.17
N LYS A 153 -12.46 11.79 -9.29
CA LYS A 153 -13.01 11.47 -10.61
C LYS A 153 -12.81 10.01 -10.97
N LEU A 154 -11.61 9.49 -10.75
CA LEU A 154 -11.30 8.09 -11.05
C LEU A 154 -12.10 7.13 -10.17
N LEU A 155 -12.22 7.42 -8.86
CA LEU A 155 -13.02 6.60 -7.95
C LEU A 155 -14.51 6.61 -8.33
N ASN A 156 -15.06 7.78 -8.68
CA ASN A 156 -16.45 7.89 -9.16
C ASN A 156 -16.64 7.10 -10.46
N PHE A 157 -15.74 7.27 -11.44
CA PHE A 157 -15.77 6.49 -12.67
C PHE A 157 -15.77 4.98 -12.39
N MET A 158 -14.93 4.52 -11.46
CA MET A 158 -14.89 3.11 -11.09
C MET A 158 -16.18 2.64 -10.42
N LEU A 159 -16.77 3.48 -9.56
CA LEU A 159 -18.02 3.19 -8.87
C LEU A 159 -19.20 3.12 -9.85
N ASP A 160 -19.27 4.03 -10.82
CA ASP A 160 -20.32 4.05 -11.84
C ASP A 160 -20.25 2.86 -12.81
N ASN A 161 -19.06 2.26 -12.97
CA ASN A 161 -18.82 1.08 -13.79
C ASN A 161 -18.78 -0.22 -12.98
N LEU A 162 -19.18 -0.17 -11.70
CA LEU A 162 -19.28 -1.34 -10.85
C LEU A 162 -20.58 -2.10 -11.16
N ALA A 163 -20.46 -3.24 -11.83
CA ALA A 163 -21.59 -4.12 -12.16
C ALA A 163 -22.14 -4.89 -10.95
#